data_AF-A0A8S3UB16-F1
#
_entry.id   AF-A0A8S3UB16-F1
#
_cell.length_a   1.000
_cell.length_b   1.000
_cell.length_c   1.000
_cell.angle_alpha   90.00
_cell.angle_beta   90.00
_cell.angle_gamma   90.00
#
_symmetry.space_group_name_H-M   'P 1'
#
loop_
_entity.id
_entity.type
_entity.pdbx_description
1 polymer ?
#
loop_
_entity_poly.entity_id
_entity_poly.type
_entity_poly.pdbx_seq_one_letter_code
_entity_poly.pdbx_strand_id
1 'polypeptide(L)'
;MEFCKRLSKCLDLLGYSQQMIEYRREKNKKMDDIQNAKFPVPVITSGGKAEGTALYFESDIDRLYAVKGITCVESGTHCSSPTVYLDKYNCSPGYARLRLIHENISFIQNHLKLENGYVLNHVSGVFNTHMVDINGVSITNQGKIGPAEQYGNDYINYDFVVGLVCICPDLVEKWVKRERKHGWPEPDLIKQISLLEGHAVAVSNKDSRYPLTEWRICFTKAEIMLVHSFTESQTKLYVLLKLMAKSVLKPLCPAMTSYIMKNIVFWEIETNPSQHFSQASLIDRLIDTIIILKHALESNYLESYMIAERNLFQGRITDLERKILLEQVDELLNEKENIFKHCTKIHRAMLRLKESPDEYLQEADKRDRIEKLVLKKNVIFKMTEKCHNPEELPIQDRLKQNEKYVKYETELYRLVIPDESELLKAGHNLEEVYIHRLFDILS
;
A
#
# COMPACT_ATOMS: atom_id res chain seq x y z
N MET A 1 28.41 -14.09 2.06
CA MET A 1 28.34 -13.24 3.27
C MET A 1 28.64 -11.76 2.97
N GLU A 2 29.82 -11.42 2.43
CA GLU A 2 30.19 -10.02 2.13
C GLU A 2 29.23 -9.33 1.14
N PHE A 3 28.81 -10.04 0.10
CA PHE A 3 27.84 -9.51 -0.86
C PHE A 3 26.48 -9.17 -0.22
N CYS A 4 25.92 -10.03 0.63
CA CYS A 4 24.64 -9.76 1.30
C CYS A 4 24.73 -8.57 2.27
N LYS A 5 25.89 -8.34 2.90
CA LYS A 5 26.15 -7.13 3.67
C LYS A 5 26.09 -5.87 2.81
N ARG A 6 26.72 -5.89 1.63
CA ARG A 6 26.66 -4.79 0.66
C ARG A 6 25.25 -4.56 0.13
N LEU A 7 24.51 -5.62 -0.17
CA LEU A 7 23.11 -5.53 -0.58
C LEU A 7 22.24 -4.89 0.51
N SER A 8 22.39 -5.34 1.75
CA SER A 8 21.72 -4.73 2.90
C SER A 8 22.04 -3.25 3.03
N LYS A 9 23.34 -2.87 2.94
CA LYS A 9 23.76 -1.47 2.99
C LYS A 9 23.19 -0.66 1.81
N CYS A 10 23.13 -1.25 0.63
CA CYS A 10 22.52 -0.66 -0.55
C CYS A 10 21.03 -0.35 -0.32
N LEU A 11 20.26 -1.29 0.26
CA LEU A 11 18.86 -1.04 0.62
C LEU A 11 18.73 0.10 1.65
N ASP A 12 19.61 0.15 2.64
CA ASP A 12 19.63 1.24 3.62
C ASP A 12 19.87 2.59 2.93
N LEU A 13 20.86 2.65 2.03
CA LEU A 13 21.20 3.86 1.26
C LEU A 13 20.14 4.24 0.24
N LEU A 14 19.28 3.32 -0.20
CA LEU A 14 18.09 3.60 -0.99
C LEU A 14 16.92 4.15 -0.16
N GLY A 15 17.08 4.29 1.15
CA GLY A 15 16.08 4.85 2.07
C GLY A 15 15.21 3.79 2.73
N TYR A 16 15.59 2.51 2.64
CA TYR A 16 14.90 1.39 3.27
C TYR A 16 15.62 0.89 4.53
N SER A 17 16.38 1.77 5.19
CA SER A 17 16.90 1.48 6.52
C SER A 17 15.75 1.28 7.51
N GLN A 18 15.94 0.42 8.50
CA GLN A 18 14.93 0.15 9.52
C GLN A 18 14.46 1.45 10.19
N GLN A 19 15.38 2.36 10.48
CA GLN A 19 15.07 3.67 11.07
C GLN A 19 14.13 4.51 10.18
N MET A 20 14.37 4.56 8.87
CA MET A 20 13.50 5.32 7.96
C MET A 20 12.13 4.68 7.80
N ILE A 21 12.08 3.35 7.73
CA ILE A 21 10.81 2.59 7.67
C ILE A 21 9.97 2.86 8.92
N GLU A 22 10.56 2.74 10.11
CA GLU A 22 9.88 3.03 11.39
C GLU A 22 9.43 4.48 11.49
N TYR A 23 10.28 5.43 11.07
CA TYR A 23 9.92 6.84 11.04
C TYR A 23 8.70 7.09 10.15
N ARG A 24 8.64 6.49 8.95
CA ARG A 24 7.47 6.60 8.06
C ARG A 24 6.23 5.99 8.71
N ARG A 25 6.32 4.80 9.30
CA ARG A 25 5.21 4.14 10.01
C ARG A 25 4.66 5.05 11.11
N GLU A 26 5.52 5.62 11.94
CA GLU A 26 5.14 6.53 13.03
C GLU A 26 4.43 7.77 12.49
N LYS A 27 4.98 8.45 11.48
CA LYS A 27 4.40 9.67 10.93
C LYS A 27 3.08 9.41 10.20
N ASN A 28 2.99 8.34 9.42
CA ASN A 28 1.75 7.98 8.72
C ASN A 28 0.66 7.60 9.71
N LYS A 29 0.96 6.81 10.75
CA LYS A 29 0.00 6.52 11.82
C LYS A 29 -0.45 7.79 12.52
N LYS A 30 0.46 8.71 12.85
CA LYS A 30 0.12 9.97 13.51
C LYS A 30 -0.79 10.85 12.64
N MET A 31 -0.57 10.87 11.31
CA MET A 31 -1.47 11.57 10.39
C MET A 31 -2.88 10.96 10.39
N ASP A 32 -2.99 9.63 10.38
CA ASP A 32 -4.28 8.95 10.50
C ASP A 32 -4.95 9.24 11.85
N ASP A 33 -4.22 9.20 12.97
CA ASP A 33 -4.75 9.50 14.30
C ASP A 33 -5.30 10.94 14.36
N ILE A 34 -4.57 11.93 13.81
CA ILE A 34 -5.02 13.33 13.74
C ILE A 34 -6.28 13.45 12.88
N GLN A 35 -6.31 12.79 11.73
CA GLN A 35 -7.45 12.84 10.82
C GLN A 35 -8.69 12.19 11.46
N ASN A 36 -8.52 11.04 12.11
CA ASN A 36 -9.60 10.30 12.77
C ASN A 36 -10.12 10.98 14.04
N ALA A 37 -9.30 11.82 14.68
CA ALA A 37 -9.75 12.66 15.79
C ALA A 37 -10.58 13.87 15.31
N LYS A 38 -10.35 14.34 14.08
CA LYS A 38 -11.00 15.55 13.52
C LYS A 38 -12.26 15.27 12.73
N PHE A 39 -12.31 14.15 12.00
CA PHE A 39 -13.38 13.86 11.07
C PHE A 39 -14.22 12.65 11.52
N PRO A 40 -15.54 12.65 11.23
CA PRO A 40 -16.45 11.61 11.71
C PRO A 40 -16.23 10.25 11.04
N VAL A 41 -15.70 10.25 9.81
CA VAL A 41 -15.42 9.04 9.02
C VAL A 41 -13.96 8.63 9.21
N PRO A 42 -13.68 7.47 9.84
CA PRO A 42 -12.32 6.98 9.98
C PRO A 42 -11.66 6.69 8.64
N VAL A 43 -10.39 7.07 8.55
CA VAL A 43 -9.47 6.74 7.48
C VAL A 43 -8.40 5.80 8.01
N ILE A 44 -8.08 4.81 7.19
CA ILE A 44 -6.98 3.89 7.39
C ILE A 44 -6.08 4.05 6.18
N THR A 45 -4.90 4.66 6.37
CA THR A 45 -3.86 4.62 5.36
C THR A 45 -3.37 3.17 5.24
N SER A 46 -3.14 2.71 4.02
CA SER A 46 -2.69 1.36 3.73
C SER A 46 -1.53 1.34 2.73
N GLY A 47 -1.20 0.16 2.20
CA GLY A 47 -0.14 0.00 1.21
C GLY A 47 1.25 0.42 1.70
N GLY A 48 2.12 0.79 0.75
CA GLY A 48 3.53 1.06 1.02
C GLY A 48 3.75 2.20 2.01
N LYS A 49 2.84 3.18 2.06
CA LYS A 49 2.91 4.30 3.02
C LYS A 49 2.69 3.81 4.45
N ALA A 50 1.60 3.08 4.72
CA ALA A 50 1.34 2.55 6.06
C ALA A 50 2.38 1.52 6.52
N GLU A 51 2.90 0.74 5.58
CA GLU A 51 3.94 -0.27 5.82
C GLU A 51 5.34 0.33 6.03
N GLY A 52 5.54 1.61 5.67
CA GLY A 52 6.83 2.31 5.68
C GLY A 52 7.80 1.91 4.57
N THR A 53 7.35 1.07 3.63
CA THR A 53 8.16 0.47 2.56
C THR A 53 8.09 1.22 1.24
N ALA A 54 7.39 2.36 1.20
CA ALA A 54 7.43 3.33 0.11
C ALA A 54 8.01 4.66 0.61
N LEU A 55 8.90 5.25 -0.18
CA LEU A 55 9.40 6.60 0.08
C LEU A 55 8.26 7.62 -0.05
N TYR A 56 8.38 8.78 0.57
CA TYR A 56 7.36 9.82 0.54
C TYR A 56 7.00 10.27 -0.89
N PHE A 57 8.02 10.45 -1.74
CA PHE A 57 7.86 10.87 -3.14
C PHE A 57 7.63 9.71 -4.12
N GLU A 58 7.59 8.47 -3.62
CA GLU A 58 7.32 7.30 -4.44
C GLU A 58 5.93 6.77 -4.14
N SER A 59 5.25 6.23 -5.14
CA SER A 59 3.92 5.60 -5.03
C SER A 59 2.79 6.50 -4.55
N ASP A 60 1.61 6.05 -4.91
CA ASP A 60 0.30 6.49 -4.45
C ASP A 60 0.11 6.33 -2.93
N ILE A 61 -0.88 7.05 -2.42
CA ILE A 61 -1.33 6.98 -1.03
C ILE A 61 -2.67 6.25 -1.01
N ASP A 62 -2.66 4.98 -0.62
CA ASP A 62 -3.85 4.16 -0.45
C ASP A 62 -4.60 4.54 0.83
N ARG A 63 -5.88 4.91 0.72
CA ARG A 63 -6.73 5.27 1.87
C ARG A 63 -8.06 4.54 1.82
N LEU A 64 -8.34 3.82 2.90
CA LEU A 64 -9.63 3.18 3.15
C LEU A 64 -10.47 4.06 4.07
N TYR A 65 -11.61 4.54 3.57
CA TYR A 65 -12.63 5.20 4.39
C TYR A 65 -13.58 4.16 4.95
N ALA A 66 -13.53 3.96 6.26
CA ALA A 66 -14.40 3.04 6.96
C ALA A 66 -15.74 3.72 7.29
N VAL A 67 -16.77 3.42 6.52
CA VAL A 67 -18.10 4.01 6.72
C VAL A 67 -18.71 3.47 8.00
N LYS A 68 -19.05 4.39 8.92
CA LYS A 68 -19.76 4.09 10.16
C LYS A 68 -21.27 4.07 9.94
N GLY A 69 -21.99 3.36 10.81
CA GLY A 69 -23.45 3.28 10.78
C GLY A 69 -24.00 2.13 9.90
N ILE A 70 -23.14 1.45 9.17
CA ILE A 70 -23.45 0.20 8.47
C ILE A 70 -22.48 -0.86 8.98
N THR A 71 -23.02 -1.90 9.60
CA THR A 71 -22.25 -3.08 10.00
C THR A 71 -22.72 -4.29 9.21
N CYS A 72 -21.80 -4.85 8.43
CA CYS A 72 -21.96 -6.11 7.71
C CYS A 72 -21.58 -7.26 8.63
N VAL A 73 -22.41 -8.31 8.70
CA VAL A 73 -22.15 -9.48 9.55
C VAL A 73 -22.37 -10.78 8.80
N GLU A 74 -21.62 -11.81 9.14
CA GLU A 74 -21.89 -13.18 8.68
C GLU A 74 -23.20 -13.70 9.29
N SER A 75 -23.95 -14.50 8.50
CA SER A 75 -25.18 -15.14 8.96
C SER A 75 -24.94 -15.96 10.24
N GLY A 76 -25.77 -15.75 11.26
CA GLY A 76 -25.64 -16.44 12.55
C GLY A 76 -24.69 -15.77 13.54
N THR A 77 -24.03 -14.66 13.17
CA THR A 77 -23.19 -13.87 14.09
C THR A 77 -24.05 -13.06 15.04
N HIS A 78 -23.79 -13.16 16.35
CA HIS A 78 -24.40 -12.26 17.33
C HIS A 78 -23.85 -10.85 17.18
N CYS A 79 -24.71 -9.91 16.77
CA CYS A 79 -24.41 -8.48 16.69
C CYS A 79 -25.59 -7.71 17.25
N SER A 80 -25.32 -6.66 18.04
CA SER A 80 -26.37 -5.90 18.73
C SER A 80 -27.24 -5.07 17.78
N SER A 81 -26.72 -4.72 16.59
CA SER A 81 -27.41 -3.88 15.61
C SER A 81 -26.89 -4.10 14.18
N PRO A 82 -26.98 -5.33 13.63
CA PRO A 82 -26.50 -5.60 12.28
C PRO A 82 -27.37 -4.87 11.27
N THR A 83 -26.72 -4.31 10.26
CA THR A 83 -27.38 -3.54 9.20
C THR A 83 -27.56 -4.38 7.94
N VAL A 84 -26.57 -5.23 7.67
CA VAL A 84 -26.41 -5.97 6.42
C VAL A 84 -25.89 -7.39 6.73
N TYR A 85 -26.45 -8.40 6.08
CA TYR A 85 -25.90 -9.76 6.06
C TYR A 85 -24.93 -9.95 4.89
N LEU A 86 -23.83 -10.64 5.17
CA LEU A 86 -22.93 -11.18 4.16
C LEU A 86 -23.54 -12.46 3.58
N ASP A 87 -24.04 -12.36 2.35
CA ASP A 87 -24.43 -13.52 1.57
C ASP A 87 -23.26 -14.00 0.71
N LYS A 88 -22.64 -15.09 1.13
CA LYS A 88 -21.51 -15.73 0.44
C LYS A 88 -21.95 -16.76 -0.61
N TYR A 89 -23.25 -17.00 -0.77
CA TYR A 89 -23.75 -18.02 -1.69
C TYR A 89 -23.39 -17.68 -3.14
N ASN A 90 -22.79 -18.64 -3.85
CA ASN A 90 -22.28 -18.49 -5.22
C ASN A 90 -21.27 -17.34 -5.43
N CYS A 91 -20.61 -16.87 -4.37
CA CYS A 91 -19.49 -15.94 -4.44
C CYS A 91 -18.15 -16.70 -4.34
N SER A 92 -17.10 -16.17 -4.97
CA SER A 92 -15.74 -16.68 -4.77
C SER A 92 -15.28 -16.48 -3.31
N PRO A 93 -14.37 -17.31 -2.77
CA PRO A 93 -13.88 -17.13 -1.42
C PRO A 93 -13.32 -15.73 -1.16
N GLY A 94 -13.70 -15.14 -0.03
CA GLY A 94 -13.36 -13.76 0.33
C GLY A 94 -14.17 -12.68 -0.40
N TYR A 95 -15.24 -13.08 -1.10
CA TYR A 95 -16.25 -12.19 -1.68
C TYR A 95 -17.63 -12.53 -1.11
N ALA A 96 -18.52 -11.53 -1.09
CA ALA A 96 -19.90 -11.69 -0.66
C ALA A 96 -20.80 -10.64 -1.32
N ARG A 97 -22.08 -10.95 -1.42
CA ARG A 97 -23.11 -9.93 -1.63
C ARG A 97 -23.59 -9.41 -0.28
N LEU A 98 -24.06 -8.18 -0.28
CA LEU A 98 -24.48 -7.46 0.92
C LEU A 98 -26.00 -7.34 0.96
N ARG A 99 -26.69 -8.18 1.74
CA ARG A 99 -28.16 -8.18 1.84
C ARG A 99 -28.64 -7.31 2.99
N LEU A 100 -29.55 -6.38 2.74
CA LEU A 100 -30.10 -5.55 3.81
C LEU A 100 -31.00 -6.34 4.77
N ILE A 101 -30.96 -5.94 6.04
CA ILE A 101 -31.80 -6.49 7.11
C ILE A 101 -33.03 -5.60 7.35
N HIS A 102 -32.83 -4.28 7.32
CA HIS A 102 -33.89 -3.28 7.52
C HIS A 102 -33.83 -2.22 6.42
N GLU A 103 -34.95 -1.99 5.73
CA GLU A 103 -35.04 -1.04 4.61
C GLU A 103 -35.03 0.44 5.04
N ASN A 104 -35.22 0.74 6.33
CA ASN A 104 -35.43 2.09 6.88
C ASN A 104 -34.17 2.80 7.42
N ILE A 105 -32.98 2.45 6.91
CA ILE A 105 -31.76 3.13 7.35
C ILE A 105 -31.53 4.34 6.44
N SER A 106 -31.91 5.52 6.94
CA SER A 106 -31.82 6.81 6.24
C SER A 106 -30.47 7.08 5.59
N PHE A 107 -29.37 6.60 6.18
CA PHE A 107 -28.04 6.69 5.62
C PHE A 107 -27.85 5.82 4.35
N ILE A 108 -28.42 4.61 4.31
CA ILE A 108 -28.34 3.70 3.16
C ILE A 108 -29.19 4.26 2.02
N GLN A 109 -30.40 4.74 2.31
CA GLN A 109 -31.30 5.31 1.31
C GLN A 109 -30.70 6.53 0.59
N ASN A 110 -29.85 7.31 1.27
CA ASN A 110 -29.24 8.52 0.71
C ASN A 110 -27.92 8.27 -0.04
N HIS A 111 -27.20 7.17 0.22
CA HIS A 111 -25.84 6.97 -0.28
C HIS A 111 -25.57 5.63 -0.97
N LEU A 112 -26.40 4.61 -0.76
CA LEU A 112 -26.21 3.27 -1.29
C LEU A 112 -27.44 2.83 -2.09
N LYS A 113 -27.21 2.40 -3.32
CA LYS A 113 -28.27 1.88 -4.18
C LYS A 113 -28.44 0.37 -3.95
N LEU A 114 -29.67 -0.10 -4.15
CA LEU A 114 -30.05 -1.49 -3.96
C LEU A 114 -30.54 -2.11 -5.25
N GLU A 115 -30.25 -3.39 -5.44
CA GLU A 115 -30.82 -4.23 -6.49
C GLU A 115 -31.29 -5.54 -5.84
N ASN A 116 -32.59 -5.82 -5.92
CA ASN A 116 -33.20 -7.04 -5.35
C ASN A 116 -32.83 -7.30 -3.87
N GLY A 117 -32.75 -6.24 -3.07
CA GLY A 117 -32.38 -6.30 -1.64
C GLY A 117 -30.88 -6.39 -1.36
N TYR A 118 -30.02 -6.36 -2.39
CA TYR A 118 -28.56 -6.34 -2.26
C TYR A 118 -27.98 -4.96 -2.53
N VAL A 119 -26.92 -4.59 -1.79
CA VAL A 119 -26.19 -3.34 -1.98
C VAL A 119 -25.35 -3.39 -3.24
N LEU A 120 -25.59 -2.44 -4.15
CA LEU A 120 -24.80 -2.26 -5.36
C LEU A 120 -23.37 -1.80 -5.02
N ASN A 121 -22.37 -2.39 -5.66
CA ASN A 121 -20.95 -2.03 -5.54
C ASN A 121 -20.58 -0.73 -6.28
N HIS A 122 -21.54 0.18 -6.41
CA HIS A 122 -21.40 1.48 -7.06
C HIS A 122 -21.42 2.58 -6.00
N VAL A 123 -20.28 2.80 -5.35
CA VAL A 123 -20.12 3.82 -4.28
C VAL A 123 -19.72 5.20 -4.78
N SER A 124 -19.79 5.43 -6.10
CA SER A 124 -19.39 6.71 -6.69
C SER A 124 -20.28 7.83 -6.17
N GLY A 125 -19.69 8.80 -5.48
CA GLY A 125 -20.40 9.97 -4.95
C GLY A 125 -20.35 10.12 -3.43
N VAL A 126 -19.87 9.14 -2.66
CA VAL A 126 -19.58 9.34 -1.22
C VAL A 126 -18.49 10.39 -1.01
N PHE A 127 -17.60 10.57 -1.99
CA PHE A 127 -16.46 11.47 -1.94
C PHE A 127 -16.76 12.93 -2.33
N ASN A 128 -17.92 13.21 -2.95
CA ASN A 128 -18.18 14.51 -3.59
C ASN A 128 -18.43 15.68 -2.62
N THR A 129 -18.69 15.43 -1.33
CA THR A 129 -19.08 16.50 -0.39
C THR A 129 -17.99 16.91 0.60
N HIS A 130 -16.85 16.21 0.66
CA HIS A 130 -15.85 16.43 1.73
C HIS A 130 -14.38 16.46 1.27
N MET A 131 -14.07 16.32 -0.03
CA MET A 131 -12.69 16.11 -0.50
C MET A 131 -12.08 17.27 -1.30
N VAL A 132 -12.65 18.48 -1.23
CA VAL A 132 -11.98 19.69 -1.73
C VAL A 132 -11.06 20.19 -0.60
N ASP A 133 -9.77 20.29 -0.89
CA ASP A 133 -8.66 20.68 0.00
C ASP A 133 -8.13 19.64 0.99
N ILE A 134 -7.60 18.53 0.47
CA ILE A 134 -6.57 17.79 1.22
C ILE A 134 -5.27 18.61 1.16
N ASN A 135 -4.97 19.31 2.26
CA ASN A 135 -3.73 20.04 2.47
C ASN A 135 -3.55 21.35 1.67
N GLY A 136 -4.64 21.97 1.20
CA GLY A 136 -4.56 23.20 0.38
C GLY A 136 -3.91 22.98 -1.00
N VAL A 137 -3.81 21.72 -1.43
CA VAL A 137 -3.35 21.31 -2.76
C VAL A 137 -4.56 20.87 -3.56
N SER A 138 -4.84 21.58 -4.66
CA SER A 138 -5.86 21.16 -5.61
C SER A 138 -5.47 19.80 -6.20
N ILE A 139 -6.27 18.78 -5.92
CA ILE A 139 -6.19 17.45 -6.52
C ILE A 139 -7.39 17.27 -7.45
N THR A 140 -7.16 16.66 -8.61
CA THR A 140 -8.21 16.38 -9.59
C THR A 140 -8.57 14.90 -9.59
N ASN A 141 -9.82 14.58 -9.91
CA ASN A 141 -10.23 13.20 -10.12
C ASN A 141 -9.57 12.68 -11.41
N GLN A 142 -8.82 11.59 -11.30
CA GLN A 142 -8.09 10.95 -12.41
C GLN A 142 -8.80 9.69 -12.93
N GLY A 143 -9.90 9.26 -12.30
CA GLY A 143 -10.70 8.12 -12.71
C GLY A 143 -10.84 7.05 -11.62
N LYS A 144 -11.15 5.82 -12.04
CA LYS A 144 -11.40 4.68 -11.14
C LYS A 144 -10.57 3.46 -11.55
N ILE A 145 -9.85 2.86 -10.60
CA ILE A 145 -9.12 1.60 -10.79
C ILE A 145 -9.56 0.60 -9.71
N GLY A 146 -10.23 -0.48 -10.13
CA GLY A 146 -10.79 -1.46 -9.19
C GLY A 146 -11.76 -0.79 -8.20
N PRO A 147 -11.58 -0.97 -6.87
CA PRO A 147 -12.41 -0.31 -5.87
C PRO A 147 -12.01 1.15 -5.58
N ALA A 148 -10.89 1.63 -6.14
CA ALA A 148 -10.32 2.93 -5.81
C ALA A 148 -10.77 4.03 -6.77
N GLU A 149 -11.17 5.17 -6.23
CA GLU A 149 -11.24 6.44 -6.95
C GLU A 149 -9.89 7.15 -6.82
N GLN A 150 -9.29 7.48 -7.96
CA GLN A 150 -7.96 8.06 -8.02
C GLN A 150 -8.06 9.56 -8.07
N TYR A 151 -7.34 10.22 -7.17
CA TYR A 151 -7.24 11.67 -7.12
C TYR A 151 -5.80 12.06 -7.02
N GLY A 152 -5.38 13.06 -7.77
CA GLY A 152 -4.01 13.50 -7.66
C GLY A 152 -3.69 14.69 -8.51
N ASN A 153 -2.40 14.93 -8.58
CA ASN A 153 -1.75 15.85 -9.49
C ASN A 153 -0.41 15.24 -9.89
N ASP A 154 0.46 16.04 -10.51
CA ASP A 154 1.77 15.58 -10.98
C ASP A 154 2.69 15.08 -9.85
N TYR A 155 2.31 15.28 -8.58
CA TYR A 155 3.19 15.13 -7.42
C TYR A 155 2.72 14.09 -6.41
N ILE A 156 1.41 13.98 -6.21
CA ILE A 156 0.80 13.07 -5.24
C ILE A 156 -0.45 12.49 -5.86
N ASN A 157 -0.52 11.16 -5.84
CA ASN A 157 -1.71 10.41 -6.19
C ASN A 157 -2.27 9.73 -4.94
N TYR A 158 -3.59 9.75 -4.81
CA TYR A 158 -4.36 9.13 -3.75
C TYR A 158 -5.31 8.12 -4.36
N ASP A 159 -5.30 6.91 -3.81
CA ASP A 159 -6.26 5.88 -4.15
C ASP A 159 -7.24 5.77 -2.99
N PHE A 160 -8.46 6.28 -3.20
CA PHE A 160 -9.50 6.28 -2.18
C PHE A 160 -10.46 5.11 -2.36
N VAL A 161 -10.56 4.29 -1.32
CA VAL A 161 -11.45 3.14 -1.29
C VAL A 161 -12.48 3.33 -0.19
N VAL A 162 -13.76 3.13 -0.50
CA VAL A 162 -14.82 3.04 0.52
C VAL A 162 -14.90 1.61 1.02
N GLY A 163 -14.87 1.45 2.35
CA GLY A 163 -15.07 0.17 3.03
C GLY A 163 -16.25 0.24 3.99
N LEU A 164 -17.14 -0.76 3.90
CA LEU A 164 -18.16 -1.00 4.92
C LEU A 164 -17.58 -1.93 5.99
N VAL A 165 -17.78 -1.63 7.27
CA VAL A 165 -17.28 -2.46 8.37
C VAL A 165 -17.86 -3.87 8.28
N CYS A 166 -17.00 -4.90 8.29
CA CYS A 166 -17.38 -6.30 8.37
C CYS A 166 -16.97 -6.95 9.70
N ILE A 167 -17.92 -7.62 10.35
CA ILE A 167 -17.68 -8.63 11.37
C ILE A 167 -17.77 -10.00 10.70
N CYS A 168 -16.60 -10.62 10.51
CA CYS A 168 -16.39 -11.79 9.68
C CYS A 168 -15.78 -12.96 10.52
N PRO A 169 -16.45 -13.45 11.58
CA PRO A 169 -15.86 -14.37 12.57
C PRO A 169 -15.40 -15.71 11.99
N ASP A 170 -16.12 -16.29 11.02
CA ASP A 170 -15.74 -17.57 10.41
C ASP A 170 -14.41 -17.46 9.67
N LEU A 171 -14.22 -16.37 8.92
CA LEU A 171 -12.98 -16.10 8.18
C LEU A 171 -11.81 -15.90 9.15
N VAL A 172 -12.04 -15.13 10.22
CA VAL A 172 -11.03 -14.87 11.25
C VAL A 172 -10.68 -16.16 12.00
N GLU A 173 -11.68 -16.95 12.40
CA GLU A 173 -11.48 -18.19 13.16
C GLU A 173 -10.68 -19.21 12.34
N LYS A 174 -10.98 -19.37 11.05
CA LYS A 174 -10.18 -20.21 10.15
C LYS A 174 -8.72 -19.78 10.12
N TRP A 175 -8.46 -18.48 10.02
CA TRP A 175 -7.09 -17.94 10.04
C TRP A 175 -6.42 -18.17 11.40
N VAL A 176 -7.12 -17.94 12.51
CA VAL A 176 -6.59 -18.15 13.86
C VAL A 176 -6.22 -19.62 14.09
N LYS A 177 -7.09 -20.56 13.71
CA LYS A 177 -6.90 -22.01 13.92
C LYS A 177 -5.87 -22.66 13.00
N ARG A 178 -5.34 -21.93 12.00
CA ARG A 178 -4.31 -22.46 11.08
C ARG A 178 -3.06 -22.88 11.85
N GLU A 179 -2.58 -24.09 11.60
CA GLU A 179 -1.35 -24.61 12.19
C GLU A 179 -0.13 -23.82 11.69
N ARG A 180 0.72 -23.37 12.62
CA ARG A 180 1.93 -22.58 12.31
C ARG A 180 3.13 -23.22 12.98
N LYS A 181 3.94 -23.93 12.19
CA LYS A 181 5.07 -24.73 12.71
C LYS A 181 6.24 -23.91 13.21
N HIS A 182 6.38 -22.66 12.74
CA HIS A 182 7.57 -21.85 12.96
C HIS A 182 7.32 -20.57 13.78
N GLY A 183 6.17 -20.49 14.45
CA GLY A 183 5.89 -19.49 15.49
C GLY A 183 5.56 -18.08 14.98
N TRP A 184 5.70 -17.80 13.68
CA TRP A 184 5.20 -16.54 13.11
C TRP A 184 3.80 -16.73 12.48
N PRO A 185 2.85 -15.81 12.73
CA PRO A 185 2.93 -14.68 13.66
C PRO A 185 2.82 -15.15 15.12
N GLU A 186 3.38 -14.37 16.05
CA GLU A 186 3.36 -14.69 17.48
C GLU A 186 1.91 -14.79 18.01
N PRO A 187 1.62 -15.65 19.01
CA PRO A 187 0.26 -15.86 19.52
C PRO A 187 -0.45 -14.58 19.98
N ASP A 188 0.27 -13.64 20.59
CA ASP A 188 -0.29 -12.36 21.02
C ASP A 188 -0.72 -11.49 19.83
N LEU A 189 0.04 -11.52 18.73
CA LEU A 189 -0.31 -10.82 17.51
C LEU A 189 -1.53 -11.46 16.84
N ILE A 190 -1.62 -12.80 16.82
CA ILE A 190 -2.81 -13.52 16.35
C ILE A 190 -4.05 -13.09 17.14
N LYS A 191 -3.95 -13.03 18.47
CA LYS A 191 -5.04 -12.58 19.35
C LYS A 191 -5.45 -11.13 19.10
N GLN A 192 -4.50 -10.23 18.87
CA GLN A 192 -4.81 -8.84 18.53
C GLN A 192 -5.52 -8.75 17.18
N ILE A 193 -5.02 -9.47 16.17
CA ILE A 193 -5.62 -9.51 14.83
C ILE A 193 -7.03 -10.11 14.88
N SER A 194 -7.28 -11.13 15.71
CA SER A 194 -8.60 -11.77 15.80
C SER A 194 -9.69 -10.86 16.36
N LEU A 195 -9.31 -9.77 17.02
CA LEU A 195 -10.24 -8.77 17.55
C LEU A 195 -10.50 -7.62 16.55
N LEU A 196 -9.82 -7.62 15.41
CA LEU A 196 -10.00 -6.60 14.39
C LEU A 196 -11.20 -6.90 13.50
N GLU A 197 -11.88 -5.83 13.13
CA GLU A 197 -12.90 -5.79 12.08
C GLU A 197 -12.28 -5.85 10.68
N GLY A 198 -12.95 -6.54 9.77
CA GLY A 198 -12.67 -6.51 8.34
C GLY A 198 -13.45 -5.39 7.66
N HIS A 199 -13.28 -5.26 6.34
CA HIS A 199 -14.05 -4.32 5.53
C HIS A 199 -14.51 -4.97 4.23
N ALA A 200 -15.73 -4.67 3.80
CA ALA A 200 -16.23 -4.99 2.46
C ALA A 200 -15.97 -3.79 1.55
N VAL A 201 -15.19 -4.00 0.48
CA VAL A 201 -14.86 -2.97 -0.52
C VAL A 201 -15.51 -3.26 -1.86
N ALA A 202 -15.88 -2.20 -2.57
CA ALA A 202 -16.73 -2.25 -3.76
C ALA A 202 -15.97 -2.71 -5.02
N VAL A 203 -15.63 -3.99 -5.06
CA VAL A 203 -15.05 -4.65 -6.23
C VAL A 203 -15.49 -6.11 -6.25
N SER A 204 -16.01 -6.55 -7.39
CA SER A 204 -16.38 -7.94 -7.65
C SER A 204 -15.16 -8.76 -8.08
N ASN A 205 -15.26 -10.07 -7.94
CA ASN A 205 -14.38 -10.99 -8.64
C ASN A 205 -14.64 -10.86 -10.15
N LYS A 206 -13.60 -10.96 -10.98
CA LYS A 206 -13.74 -10.79 -12.43
C LYS A 206 -14.63 -11.86 -13.05
N ASP A 207 -14.66 -13.05 -12.46
CA ASP A 207 -15.49 -14.18 -12.88
C ASP A 207 -16.83 -14.24 -12.11
N SER A 208 -17.20 -13.16 -11.41
CA SER A 208 -18.40 -13.13 -10.58
C SER A 208 -19.68 -13.27 -11.41
N ARG A 209 -20.63 -14.05 -10.89
CA ARG A 209 -22.01 -14.10 -11.40
C ARG A 209 -22.82 -12.86 -11.02
N TYR A 210 -22.31 -12.06 -10.09
CA TYR A 210 -22.99 -10.89 -9.52
C TYR A 210 -22.10 -9.65 -9.56
N PRO A 211 -21.60 -9.25 -10.74
CA PRO A 211 -20.53 -8.25 -10.87
C PRO A 211 -20.90 -6.87 -10.32
N LEU A 212 -22.19 -6.56 -10.17
CA LEU A 212 -22.72 -5.28 -9.67
C LEU A 212 -23.04 -5.28 -8.17
N THR A 213 -23.16 -6.44 -7.53
CA THR A 213 -23.59 -6.57 -6.12
C THR A 213 -22.60 -7.35 -5.27
N GLU A 214 -21.53 -7.87 -5.86
CA GLU A 214 -20.46 -8.54 -5.14
C GLU A 214 -19.40 -7.55 -4.65
N TRP A 215 -18.99 -7.76 -3.39
CA TRP A 215 -18.02 -6.98 -2.65
C TRP A 215 -16.88 -7.90 -2.20
N ARG A 216 -15.67 -7.34 -2.09
CA ARG A 216 -14.49 -8.07 -1.62
C ARG A 216 -14.25 -7.78 -0.14
N ILE A 217 -14.02 -8.83 0.64
CA ILE A 217 -13.65 -8.71 2.06
C ILE A 217 -12.12 -8.49 2.16
N CYS A 218 -11.69 -7.53 2.96
CA CYS A 218 -10.29 -7.27 3.26
C CYS A 218 -10.05 -7.01 4.75
N PHE A 219 -8.83 -7.30 5.21
CA PHE A 219 -8.39 -7.14 6.59
C PHE A 219 -7.20 -6.18 6.68
N THR A 220 -7.37 -4.96 6.17
CA THR A 220 -6.28 -3.98 5.96
C THR A 220 -5.46 -3.72 7.23
N LYS A 221 -6.11 -3.52 8.39
CA LYS A 221 -5.41 -3.31 9.66
C LYS A 221 -4.58 -4.54 10.07
N ALA A 222 -5.13 -5.75 9.90
CA ALA A 222 -4.42 -6.99 10.21
C ALA A 222 -3.16 -7.14 9.34
N GLU A 223 -3.29 -6.88 8.04
CA GLU A 223 -2.15 -6.94 7.12
C GLU A 223 -1.04 -5.94 7.47
N ILE A 224 -1.41 -4.71 7.87
CA ILE A 224 -0.44 -3.70 8.33
C ILE A 224 0.29 -4.22 9.59
N MET A 225 -0.44 -4.76 10.56
CA MET A 225 0.15 -5.31 11.79
C MET A 225 1.09 -6.49 11.51
N LEU A 226 0.75 -7.36 10.56
CA LEU A 226 1.63 -8.45 10.11
C LEU A 226 2.94 -7.91 9.51
N VAL A 227 2.88 -6.93 8.62
CA VAL A 227 4.10 -6.30 8.05
C VAL A 227 4.90 -5.56 9.12
N HIS A 228 4.23 -4.95 10.10
CA HIS A 228 4.91 -4.25 11.21
C HIS A 228 5.63 -5.23 12.14
N SER A 229 5.21 -6.50 12.19
CA SER A 229 5.85 -7.56 12.98
C SER A 229 7.11 -8.14 12.36
N PHE A 230 7.43 -7.80 11.11
CA PHE A 230 8.62 -8.30 10.44
C PHE A 230 9.90 -7.88 11.16
N THR A 231 10.86 -8.80 11.25
CA THR A 231 12.24 -8.46 11.60
C THR A 231 12.88 -7.59 10.51
N GLU A 232 14.04 -7.00 10.79
CA GLU A 232 14.77 -6.21 9.80
C GLU A 232 15.11 -7.03 8.54
N SER A 233 15.53 -8.29 8.70
CA SER A 233 15.88 -9.16 7.56
C SER A 233 14.64 -9.51 6.72
N GLN A 234 13.50 -9.77 7.36
CA GLN A 234 12.22 -10.01 6.69
C GLN A 234 11.70 -8.75 5.97
N THR A 235 11.87 -7.59 6.58
CA THR A 235 11.51 -6.30 5.97
C THR A 235 12.38 -6.03 4.74
N LYS A 236 13.68 -6.30 4.81
CA LYS A 236 14.60 -6.20 3.66
C LYS A 236 14.23 -7.17 2.55
N LEU A 237 13.86 -8.41 2.87
CA LEU A 237 13.33 -9.38 1.89
C LEU A 237 12.08 -8.82 1.20
N TYR A 238 11.15 -8.27 1.96
CA TYR A 238 9.92 -7.71 1.41
C TYR A 238 10.18 -6.54 0.47
N VAL A 239 11.00 -5.57 0.89
CA VAL A 239 11.41 -4.43 0.05
C VAL A 239 12.10 -4.92 -1.22
N LEU A 240 13.02 -5.87 -1.10
CA LEU A 240 13.78 -6.43 -2.21
C LEU A 240 12.86 -7.06 -3.26
N LEU A 241 11.93 -7.91 -2.82
CA LEU A 241 10.95 -8.55 -3.70
C LEU A 241 10.04 -7.51 -4.36
N LYS A 242 9.60 -6.46 -3.63
CA LYS A 242 8.81 -5.37 -4.22
C LYS A 242 9.56 -4.63 -5.33
N LEU A 243 10.84 -4.33 -5.12
CA LEU A 243 11.67 -3.64 -6.11
C LEU A 243 11.88 -4.51 -7.35
N MET A 244 12.22 -5.80 -7.16
CA MET A 244 12.34 -6.77 -8.24
C MET A 244 11.03 -6.89 -9.03
N ALA A 245 9.90 -7.08 -8.34
CA ALA A 245 8.60 -7.20 -8.99
C ALA A 245 8.21 -5.94 -9.76
N LYS A 246 8.47 -4.74 -9.20
CA LYS A 246 8.20 -3.47 -9.90
C LYS A 246 9.03 -3.32 -11.16
N SER A 247 10.31 -3.72 -11.14
CA SER A 247 11.22 -3.57 -12.28
C SER A 247 11.04 -4.65 -13.35
N VAL A 248 10.74 -5.88 -12.96
CA VAL A 248 10.84 -7.05 -13.84
C VAL A 248 9.49 -7.67 -14.14
N LEU A 249 8.61 -7.81 -13.15
CA LEU A 249 7.38 -8.60 -13.28
C LEU A 249 6.16 -7.76 -13.66
N LYS A 250 6.00 -6.58 -13.03
CA LYS A 250 4.88 -5.66 -13.27
C LYS A 250 4.79 -5.15 -14.72
N PRO A 251 5.91 -4.88 -15.42
CA PRO A 251 5.87 -4.53 -16.85
C PRO A 251 5.32 -5.64 -17.75
N LEU A 252 5.49 -6.91 -17.35
CA LEU A 252 5.02 -8.08 -18.09
C LEU A 252 3.55 -8.41 -17.78
N CYS A 253 3.14 -8.19 -16.53
CA CYS A 253 1.77 -8.40 -16.10
C CYS A 253 1.40 -7.41 -14.97
N PRO A 254 0.46 -6.48 -15.21
CA PRO A 254 0.03 -5.50 -14.21
C PRO A 254 -0.51 -6.11 -12.90
N ALA A 255 -0.95 -7.37 -12.93
CA ALA A 255 -1.42 -8.09 -11.75
C ALA A 255 -0.32 -8.40 -10.72
N MET A 256 0.96 -8.33 -11.10
CA MET A 256 2.13 -8.52 -10.22
C MET A 256 2.34 -7.30 -9.31
N THR A 257 1.37 -7.09 -8.42
CA THR A 257 1.30 -5.97 -7.50
C THR A 257 2.11 -6.20 -6.22
N SER A 258 2.34 -5.13 -5.46
CA SER A 258 2.91 -5.21 -4.11
C SER A 258 2.08 -6.09 -3.16
N TYR A 259 0.76 -6.24 -3.42
CA TYR A 259 -0.11 -7.13 -2.67
C TYR A 259 0.21 -8.60 -2.91
N ILE A 260 0.48 -9.00 -4.16
CA ILE A 260 0.94 -10.36 -4.50
C ILE A 260 2.25 -10.65 -3.77
N MET A 261 3.23 -9.73 -3.86
CA MET A 261 4.53 -9.88 -3.21
C MET A 261 4.41 -9.97 -1.69
N LYS A 262 3.50 -9.20 -1.09
CA LYS A 262 3.23 -9.23 0.35
C LYS A 262 2.74 -10.61 0.80
N ASN A 263 1.81 -11.21 0.07
CA ASN A 263 1.29 -12.54 0.40
C ASN A 263 2.36 -13.63 0.26
N ILE A 264 3.20 -13.56 -0.78
CA ILE A 264 4.34 -14.48 -0.93
C ILE A 264 5.28 -14.38 0.29
N VAL A 265 5.61 -13.18 0.73
CA VAL A 265 6.49 -12.99 1.90
C VAL A 265 5.84 -13.47 3.19
N PHE A 266 4.54 -13.25 3.39
CA PHE A 266 3.84 -13.81 4.54
C PHE A 266 3.93 -15.34 4.58
N TRP A 267 3.73 -16.01 3.44
CA TRP A 267 3.87 -17.47 3.36
C TRP A 267 5.30 -17.95 3.55
N GLU A 268 6.29 -17.26 3.00
CA GLU A 268 7.71 -17.57 3.21
C GLU A 268 8.08 -17.49 4.69
N ILE A 269 7.61 -16.45 5.40
CA ILE A 269 7.89 -16.26 6.83
C ILE A 269 7.17 -17.29 7.71
N GLU A 270 5.91 -17.62 7.42
CA GLU A 270 5.16 -18.61 8.21
C GLU A 270 5.73 -20.03 8.06
N THR A 271 6.25 -20.37 6.89
CA THR A 271 6.71 -21.73 6.56
C THR A 271 8.18 -21.98 6.87
N ASN A 272 8.92 -20.99 7.39
CA ASN A 272 10.33 -21.13 7.72
C ASN A 272 10.66 -20.66 9.14
N PRO A 273 11.61 -21.33 9.83
CA PRO A 273 12.15 -20.86 11.10
C PRO A 273 12.69 -19.42 11.04
N SER A 274 12.43 -18.62 12.08
CA SER A 274 12.94 -17.25 12.19
C SER A 274 14.46 -17.13 12.02
N GLN A 275 15.22 -18.14 12.46
CA GLN A 275 16.68 -18.23 12.30
C GLN A 275 17.16 -18.30 10.84
N HIS A 276 16.29 -18.65 9.89
CA HIS A 276 16.61 -18.62 8.46
C HIS A 276 16.58 -17.19 7.88
N PHE A 277 16.07 -16.22 8.63
CA PHE A 277 16.02 -14.82 8.22
C PHE A 277 17.15 -14.03 8.87
N SER A 278 18.24 -13.89 8.13
CA SER A 278 19.40 -13.10 8.54
C SER A 278 19.89 -12.26 7.37
N GLN A 279 20.76 -11.29 7.66
CA GLN A 279 21.45 -10.53 6.61
C GLN A 279 22.22 -11.45 5.66
N ALA A 280 22.77 -12.58 6.14
CA ALA A 280 23.56 -13.49 5.32
C ALA A 280 22.71 -14.32 4.34
N SER A 281 21.46 -14.63 4.70
CA SER A 281 20.54 -15.48 3.93
C SER A 281 19.55 -14.70 3.07
N LEU A 282 19.65 -13.37 3.01
CA LEU A 282 18.69 -12.50 2.31
C LEU A 282 18.47 -12.88 0.83
N ILE A 283 19.53 -13.31 0.13
CA ILE A 283 19.44 -13.71 -1.29
C ILE A 283 18.79 -15.07 -1.42
N ASP A 284 19.15 -16.02 -0.57
CA ASP A 284 18.52 -17.34 -0.57
C ASP A 284 17.02 -17.19 -0.34
N ARG A 285 16.63 -16.39 0.65
CA ARG A 285 15.21 -16.06 0.90
C ARG A 285 14.53 -15.35 -0.27
N LEU A 286 15.23 -14.48 -1.00
CA LEU A 286 14.68 -13.89 -2.22
C LEU A 286 14.42 -14.96 -3.28
N ILE A 287 15.39 -15.86 -3.50
CA ILE A 287 15.23 -16.97 -4.45
C ILE A 287 14.05 -17.86 -4.04
N ASP A 288 13.92 -18.17 -2.75
CA ASP A 288 12.80 -18.95 -2.23
C ASP A 288 11.45 -18.28 -2.50
N THR A 289 11.34 -16.96 -2.32
CA THR A 289 10.11 -16.23 -2.69
C THR A 289 9.81 -16.26 -4.20
N ILE A 290 10.84 -16.29 -5.05
CA ILE A 290 10.68 -16.43 -6.50
C ILE A 290 10.24 -17.86 -6.87
N ILE A 291 10.73 -18.88 -6.15
CA ILE A 291 10.29 -20.28 -6.29
C ILE A 291 8.81 -20.40 -5.87
N ILE A 292 8.39 -19.77 -4.77
CA ILE A 292 6.97 -19.72 -4.38
C ILE A 292 6.13 -19.09 -5.49
N LEU A 293 6.59 -17.97 -6.07
CA LEU A 293 5.90 -17.35 -7.20
C LEU A 293 5.83 -18.30 -8.41
N LYS A 294 6.91 -19.01 -8.73
CA LYS A 294 6.94 -20.00 -9.81
C LYS A 294 5.86 -21.07 -9.62
N HIS A 295 5.83 -21.73 -8.46
CA HIS A 295 4.83 -22.77 -8.17
C HIS A 295 3.40 -22.22 -8.22
N ALA A 296 3.18 -20.99 -7.75
CA ALA A 296 1.89 -20.34 -7.84
C ALA A 296 1.47 -20.05 -9.29
N LEU A 297 2.42 -19.69 -10.16
CA LEU A 297 2.16 -19.48 -11.59
C LEU A 297 1.91 -20.81 -12.30
N GLU A 298 2.66 -21.87 -11.99
CA GLU A 298 2.46 -23.20 -12.57
C GLU A 298 1.07 -23.77 -12.23
N SER A 299 0.65 -23.60 -10.98
CA SER A 299 -0.68 -24.04 -10.49
C SER A 299 -1.80 -23.05 -10.81
N ASN A 300 -1.47 -21.85 -11.30
CA ASN A 300 -2.38 -20.70 -11.42
C ASN A 300 -3.14 -20.39 -10.12
N TYR A 301 -2.48 -20.59 -8.97
CA TYR A 301 -3.08 -20.48 -7.65
C TYR A 301 -2.11 -19.88 -6.65
N LEU A 302 -2.44 -18.68 -6.14
CA LEU A 302 -1.74 -18.06 -5.02
C LEU A 302 -2.73 -17.77 -3.90
N GLU A 303 -2.53 -18.39 -2.75
CA GLU A 303 -3.39 -18.20 -1.58
C GLU A 303 -3.26 -16.80 -0.99
N SER A 304 -4.40 -16.18 -0.67
CA SER A 304 -4.40 -15.00 0.17
C SER A 304 -4.11 -15.39 1.62
N TYR A 305 -3.13 -14.75 2.23
CA TYR A 305 -2.68 -15.09 3.57
C TYR A 305 -3.76 -14.99 4.65
N MET A 306 -4.64 -13.97 4.57
CA MET A 306 -5.75 -13.77 5.51
C MET A 306 -6.99 -14.63 5.19
N ILE A 307 -7.14 -15.09 3.95
CA ILE A 307 -8.28 -15.90 3.46
C ILE A 307 -7.71 -16.94 2.50
N ALA A 308 -7.21 -18.06 3.05
CA ALA A 308 -6.40 -19.02 2.29
C ALA A 308 -7.13 -19.56 1.04
N GLU A 309 -8.45 -19.75 1.13
CA GLU A 309 -9.26 -20.24 0.03
C GLU A 309 -9.38 -19.24 -1.15
N ARG A 310 -9.00 -17.98 -0.95
CA ARG A 310 -9.05 -16.94 -1.99
C ARG A 310 -7.78 -16.99 -2.86
N ASN A 311 -7.95 -17.41 -4.12
CA ASN A 311 -6.92 -17.33 -5.14
C ASN A 311 -6.69 -15.89 -5.62
N LEU A 312 -5.47 -15.38 -5.46
CA LEU A 312 -5.09 -14.04 -5.88
C LEU A 312 -4.83 -13.90 -7.39
N PHE A 313 -4.66 -15.00 -8.12
CA PHE A 313 -4.47 -15.00 -9.59
C PHE A 313 -5.77 -15.13 -10.36
N GLN A 314 -6.85 -15.60 -9.72
CA GLN A 314 -8.14 -15.84 -10.37
C GLN A 314 -8.66 -14.61 -11.10
N GLY A 315 -8.89 -14.75 -12.41
CA GLY A 315 -9.34 -13.69 -13.31
C GLY A 315 -8.34 -12.56 -13.57
N ARG A 316 -7.17 -12.55 -12.92
CA ARG A 316 -6.22 -11.42 -13.00
C ARG A 316 -5.09 -11.62 -13.99
N ILE A 317 -4.75 -12.87 -14.31
CA ILE A 317 -3.62 -13.23 -15.17
C ILE A 317 -4.17 -14.09 -16.31
N THR A 318 -3.94 -13.67 -17.55
CA THR A 318 -4.26 -14.47 -18.74
C THR A 318 -3.27 -15.62 -18.92
N ASP A 319 -3.62 -16.64 -19.70
CA ASP A 319 -2.69 -17.75 -19.98
C ASP A 319 -1.40 -17.28 -20.66
N LEU A 320 -1.48 -16.26 -21.53
CA LEU A 320 -0.32 -15.67 -22.18
C LEU A 320 0.58 -14.92 -21.19
N GLU A 321 0.02 -14.04 -20.36
CA GLU A 321 0.78 -13.35 -19.31
C GLU A 321 1.42 -14.35 -18.35
N ARG A 322 0.71 -15.43 -17.98
CA ARG A 322 1.23 -16.47 -17.11
C ARG A 322 2.43 -17.19 -17.73
N LYS A 323 2.37 -17.51 -19.02
CA LYS A 323 3.51 -18.10 -19.75
C LYS A 323 4.72 -17.16 -19.78
N ILE A 324 4.51 -15.88 -20.09
CA ILE A 324 5.58 -14.87 -20.10
C ILE A 324 6.19 -14.71 -18.71
N LEU A 325 5.37 -14.68 -17.66
CA LEU A 325 5.85 -14.60 -16.28
C LEU A 325 6.66 -15.84 -15.88
N LEU A 326 6.24 -17.04 -16.29
CA LEU A 326 6.99 -18.28 -16.02
C LEU A 326 8.37 -18.25 -16.69
N GLU A 327 8.44 -17.85 -17.97
CA GLU A 327 9.71 -17.69 -18.69
C GLU A 327 10.62 -16.68 -17.99
N GLN A 328 10.08 -15.54 -17.56
CA GLN A 328 10.85 -14.52 -16.84
C GLN A 328 11.33 -15.02 -15.46
N VAL A 329 10.49 -15.75 -14.73
CA VAL A 329 10.85 -16.33 -13.43
C VAL A 329 11.93 -17.39 -13.59
N ASP A 330 11.86 -18.21 -14.63
CA ASP A 330 12.91 -19.19 -14.96
C ASP A 330 14.24 -18.51 -15.28
N GLU A 331 14.23 -17.41 -16.04
CA GLU A 331 15.42 -16.61 -16.30
C GLU A 331 16.04 -16.07 -15.01
N LEU A 332 15.23 -15.48 -14.12
CA LEU A 332 15.69 -14.97 -12.83
C LEU A 332 16.34 -16.07 -11.96
N LEU A 333 15.77 -17.28 -11.97
CA LEU A 333 16.30 -18.42 -11.22
C LEU A 333 17.58 -18.99 -11.84
N ASN A 334 17.68 -19.02 -13.17
CA ASN A 334 18.90 -19.42 -13.89
C ASN A 334 20.04 -18.43 -13.66
N GLU A 335 19.74 -17.14 -13.55
CA GLU A 335 20.70 -16.07 -13.27
C GLU A 335 20.80 -15.69 -11.79
N LYS A 336 20.50 -16.59 -10.86
CA LYS A 336 20.44 -16.30 -9.42
C LYS A 336 21.66 -15.55 -8.84
N GLU A 337 22.86 -15.82 -9.35
CA GLU A 337 24.11 -15.13 -8.93
C GLU A 337 24.17 -13.67 -9.40
N ASN A 338 23.45 -13.33 -10.46
CA ASN A 338 23.39 -12.02 -11.10
C ASN A 338 21.99 -11.41 -11.06
N ILE A 339 21.09 -11.93 -10.23
CA ILE A 339 19.66 -11.61 -10.24
C ILE A 339 19.37 -10.11 -10.15
N PHE A 340 20.22 -9.35 -9.47
CA PHE A 340 20.05 -7.90 -9.31
C PHE A 340 20.38 -7.09 -10.56
N LYS A 341 21.02 -7.66 -11.60
CA LYS A 341 21.18 -6.98 -12.90
C LYS A 341 19.85 -6.67 -13.55
N HIS A 342 18.83 -7.48 -13.27
CA HIS A 342 17.46 -7.30 -13.77
C HIS A 342 16.73 -6.14 -13.09
N CYS A 343 17.16 -5.69 -11.91
CA CYS A 343 16.60 -4.53 -11.24
C CYS A 343 17.54 -3.33 -11.34
N THR A 344 17.29 -2.47 -12.31
CA THR A 344 18.09 -1.25 -12.56
C THR A 344 18.31 -0.40 -11.31
N LYS A 345 17.30 -0.26 -10.44
CA LYS A 345 17.41 0.55 -9.20
C LYS A 345 18.44 -0.05 -8.24
N ILE A 346 18.39 -1.36 -8.00
CA ILE A 346 19.34 -2.06 -7.13
C ILE A 346 20.72 -2.11 -7.78
N HIS A 347 20.78 -2.46 -9.08
CA HIS A 347 22.03 -2.55 -9.82
C HIS A 347 22.81 -1.23 -9.79
N ARG A 348 22.15 -0.11 -10.12
CA ARG A 348 22.76 1.23 -10.05
C ARG A 348 23.22 1.56 -8.65
N ALA A 349 22.40 1.35 -7.63
CA ALA A 349 22.78 1.64 -6.25
C ALA A 349 23.99 0.80 -5.78
N MET A 350 24.11 -0.45 -6.23
CA MET A 350 25.28 -1.29 -5.98
C MET A 350 26.54 -0.78 -6.69
N LEU A 351 26.42 -0.30 -7.93
CA LEU A 351 27.54 0.33 -8.66
C LEU A 351 28.01 1.60 -7.97
N ARG A 352 27.08 2.50 -7.61
CA ARG A 352 27.38 3.75 -6.90
C ARG A 352 28.08 3.51 -5.56
N LEU A 353 27.60 2.52 -4.79
CA LEU A 353 28.23 2.12 -3.53
C LEU A 353 29.67 1.60 -3.74
N LYS A 354 29.98 1.02 -4.90
CA LYS A 354 31.32 0.53 -5.23
C LYS A 354 32.24 1.65 -5.74
N GLU A 355 31.71 2.54 -6.57
CA GLU A 355 32.48 3.56 -7.30
C GLU A 355 32.75 4.81 -6.45
N SER A 356 31.72 5.34 -5.77
CA SER A 356 31.80 6.58 -4.99
C SER A 356 31.03 6.44 -3.66
N PRO A 357 31.49 5.60 -2.72
CA PRO A 357 30.76 5.30 -1.49
C PRO A 357 30.46 6.54 -0.63
N ASP A 358 31.44 7.41 -0.42
CA ASP A 358 31.28 8.59 0.46
C ASP A 358 30.27 9.60 -0.10
N GLU A 359 30.30 9.84 -1.41
CA GLU A 359 29.35 10.70 -2.10
C GLU A 359 27.93 10.11 -2.02
N TYR A 360 27.79 8.80 -2.29
CA TYR A 360 26.49 8.15 -2.21
C TYR A 360 25.91 8.14 -0.78
N LEU A 361 26.77 8.00 0.24
CA LEU A 361 26.37 8.16 1.64
C LEU A 361 25.84 9.56 1.92
N GLN A 362 26.53 10.62 1.47
CA GLN A 362 26.10 12.00 1.66
C GLN A 362 24.75 12.28 0.99
N GLU A 363 24.53 11.76 -0.21
CA GLU A 363 23.25 11.90 -0.90
C GLU A 363 22.11 11.16 -0.19
N ALA A 364 22.36 9.93 0.26
CA ALA A 364 21.38 9.15 1.02
C ALA A 364 20.98 9.89 2.31
N ASP A 365 21.94 10.45 3.04
CA ASP A 365 21.70 11.26 4.24
C ASP A 365 20.88 12.52 3.92
N LYS A 366 21.19 13.21 2.81
CA LYS A 366 20.44 14.38 2.35
C LYS A 366 19.00 14.03 2.03
N ARG A 367 18.76 12.96 1.25
CA ARG A 367 17.40 12.47 0.93
C ARG A 367 16.63 12.17 2.20
N ASP A 368 17.20 11.40 3.12
CA ASP A 368 16.53 11.00 4.35
C ASP A 368 16.19 12.21 5.24
N ARG A 369 17.06 13.23 5.30
CA ARG A 369 16.77 14.50 6.00
C ARG A 369 15.60 15.25 5.37
N ILE A 370 15.56 15.37 4.04
CA ILE A 370 14.48 16.04 3.31
C ILE A 370 13.16 15.31 3.58
N GLU A 371 13.13 14.00 3.43
CA GLU A 371 11.92 13.21 3.67
C GLU A 371 11.42 13.34 5.11
N LYS A 372 12.32 13.29 6.10
CA LYS A 372 11.97 13.51 7.52
C LYS A 372 11.31 14.88 7.74
N LEU A 373 11.84 15.93 7.12
CA LEU A 373 11.30 17.29 7.21
C LEU A 373 9.91 17.39 6.60
N VAL A 374 9.69 16.82 5.41
CA VAL A 374 8.40 16.84 4.72
C VAL A 374 7.33 16.09 5.53
N LEU A 375 7.62 14.88 5.99
CA LEU A 375 6.71 14.11 6.84
C LEU A 375 6.38 14.85 8.15
N LYS A 376 7.38 15.50 8.77
CA LYS A 376 7.17 16.30 9.98
C LYS A 376 6.30 17.53 9.70
N LYS A 377 6.54 18.24 8.60
CA LYS A 377 5.75 19.39 8.16
C LYS A 377 4.30 18.99 7.94
N ASN A 378 4.04 17.87 7.25
CA ASN A 378 2.68 17.39 7.01
C ASN A 378 1.93 17.07 8.29
N VAL A 379 2.59 16.43 9.27
CA VAL A 379 2.01 16.19 10.59
C VAL A 379 1.67 17.52 11.28
N ILE A 380 2.60 18.48 11.30
CA ILE A 380 2.36 19.79 11.94
C ILE A 380 1.22 20.52 11.26
N PHE A 381 1.24 20.59 9.93
CA PHE A 381 0.20 21.21 9.13
C PHE A 381 -1.17 20.61 9.44
N LYS A 382 -1.28 19.27 9.43
CA LYS A 382 -2.50 18.55 9.81
C LYS A 382 -2.92 18.81 11.25
N MET A 383 -2.01 19.02 12.21
CA MET A 383 -2.39 19.44 13.56
C MET A 383 -2.99 20.85 13.56
N THR A 384 -2.39 21.78 12.82
CA THR A 384 -2.74 23.22 12.82
C THR A 384 -3.93 23.61 11.96
N GLU A 385 -4.42 22.73 11.07
CA GLU A 385 -5.72 22.89 10.39
C GLU A 385 -6.83 23.02 11.46
N LYS A 386 -7.17 24.25 11.89
CA LYS A 386 -8.35 24.50 12.72
C LYS A 386 -9.60 24.19 11.89
N CYS A 387 -10.62 23.61 12.54
CA CYS A 387 -11.98 23.51 11.99
C CYS A 387 -12.39 24.89 11.47
N HIS A 388 -12.53 25.01 10.15
CA HIS A 388 -13.01 26.26 9.56
C HIS A 388 -14.49 26.39 9.93
N ASN A 389 -14.81 27.46 10.64
CA ASN A 389 -16.16 27.99 10.63
C ASN A 389 -16.36 28.61 9.23
N PRO A 390 -17.41 28.29 8.47
CA PRO A 390 -17.54 28.71 7.06
C PRO A 390 -17.51 30.23 6.81
N GLU A 391 -17.58 31.06 7.85
CA GLU A 391 -17.70 32.52 7.76
C GLU A 391 -16.43 33.31 8.08
N GLU A 392 -15.33 32.68 8.49
CA GLU A 392 -14.04 33.38 8.71
C GLU A 392 -13.08 33.14 7.55
N LEU A 393 -12.78 34.20 6.80
CA LEU A 393 -11.79 34.21 5.71
C LEU A 393 -10.46 33.57 6.17
N PRO A 394 -9.93 32.55 5.43
CA PRO A 394 -8.88 31.68 5.92
C PRO A 394 -7.56 32.42 6.19
N ILE A 395 -6.84 31.97 7.23
CA ILE A 395 -5.42 32.30 7.49
C ILE A 395 -4.55 32.03 6.24
N GLN A 396 -4.99 31.13 5.34
CA GLN A 396 -4.35 30.86 4.05
C GLN A 396 -4.27 32.10 3.15
N ASP A 397 -5.25 32.99 3.16
CA ASP A 397 -5.20 34.21 2.33
C ASP A 397 -4.16 35.21 2.86
N ARG A 398 -3.97 35.26 4.18
CA ARG A 398 -2.91 36.08 4.80
C ARG A 398 -1.50 35.52 4.57
N LEU A 399 -1.35 34.20 4.46
CA LEU A 399 -0.07 33.55 4.14
C LEU A 399 0.23 33.58 2.63
N LYS A 400 -0.79 33.44 1.77
CA LYS A 400 -0.69 33.58 0.30
C LYS A 400 -0.49 35.04 -0.15
N GLN A 401 -0.81 36.01 0.69
CA GLN A 401 -0.45 37.42 0.48
C GLN A 401 0.96 37.76 0.99
N ASN A 402 1.61 36.84 1.70
CA ASN A 402 2.98 37.04 2.18
C ASN A 402 3.96 36.66 1.06
N GLU A 403 4.52 37.66 0.37
CA GLU A 403 5.44 37.46 -0.75
C GLU A 403 6.64 36.56 -0.41
N LYS A 404 7.12 36.56 0.85
CA LYS A 404 8.21 35.66 1.27
C LYS A 404 7.75 34.20 1.36
N TYR A 405 6.51 33.94 1.76
CA TYR A 405 5.94 32.59 1.87
C TYR A 405 5.63 32.01 0.49
N VAL A 406 5.02 32.80 -0.41
CA VAL A 406 4.74 32.38 -1.79
C VAL A 406 6.03 32.15 -2.57
N LYS A 407 7.04 33.00 -2.40
CA LYS A 407 8.35 32.81 -3.02
C LYS A 407 9.04 31.54 -2.50
N TYR A 408 9.02 31.30 -1.18
CA TYR A 408 9.59 30.11 -0.56
C TYR A 408 8.89 28.82 -1.01
N GLU A 409 7.56 28.79 -1.10
CA GLU A 409 6.80 27.62 -1.54
C GLU A 409 6.97 27.37 -3.04
N THR A 410 6.94 28.42 -3.88
CA THR A 410 7.15 28.30 -5.32
C THR A 410 8.58 27.87 -5.65
N GLU A 411 9.58 28.34 -4.90
CA GLU A 411 10.97 27.88 -5.04
C GLU A 411 11.11 26.44 -4.54
N LEU A 412 10.60 26.06 -3.37
CA LEU A 412 10.68 24.66 -2.89
C LEU A 412 10.01 23.68 -3.87
N TYR A 413 8.87 24.06 -4.45
CA TYR A 413 8.13 23.22 -5.41
C TYR A 413 8.81 23.15 -6.79
N ARG A 414 9.34 24.24 -7.33
CA ARG A 414 10.09 24.25 -8.60
C ARG A 414 11.46 23.56 -8.50
N LEU A 415 12.03 23.51 -7.30
CA LEU A 415 13.33 22.88 -7.03
C LEU A 415 13.24 21.37 -6.79
N VAL A 416 12.07 20.89 -6.38
CA VAL A 416 11.81 19.47 -6.13
C VAL A 416 11.24 18.78 -7.36
N ILE A 417 10.82 19.48 -8.44
CA ILE A 417 10.22 18.85 -9.65
C ILE A 417 10.50 19.62 -10.98
N PRO A 418 11.26 19.10 -11.99
CA PRO A 418 11.45 19.75 -13.27
C PRO A 418 10.40 19.27 -14.28
N ASP A 419 10.22 20.07 -15.33
CA ASP A 419 9.38 19.76 -16.50
C ASP A 419 9.93 18.53 -17.25
N GLU A 420 9.15 17.45 -17.29
CA GLU A 420 9.50 16.16 -17.92
C GLU A 420 9.93 16.30 -19.39
N SER A 421 9.45 17.34 -20.09
CA SER A 421 9.72 17.56 -21.51
C SER A 421 11.15 18.02 -21.83
N GLU A 422 11.85 18.64 -20.86
CA GLU A 422 13.28 18.98 -20.99
C GLU A 422 14.19 17.83 -20.54
N LEU A 423 13.74 17.03 -19.56
CA LEU A 423 14.49 15.92 -18.97
C LEU A 423 14.70 14.74 -19.93
N LEU A 424 13.69 14.45 -20.77
CA LEU A 424 13.76 13.45 -21.83
C LEU A 424 14.73 13.84 -22.96
N LYS A 425 14.92 15.15 -23.21
CA LYS A 425 15.86 15.63 -24.24
C LYS A 425 17.33 15.59 -23.79
N ALA A 426 17.58 15.58 -22.49
CA ALA A 426 18.92 15.67 -21.92
C ALA A 426 19.55 14.31 -21.56
N GLY A 427 18.82 13.19 -21.65
CA GLY A 427 19.37 11.84 -21.44
C GLY A 427 19.83 11.51 -20.01
N HIS A 428 19.54 12.37 -19.04
CA HIS A 428 19.92 12.19 -17.63
C HIS A 428 18.83 11.49 -16.80
N ASN A 429 19.25 10.75 -15.77
CA ASN A 429 18.33 10.18 -14.78
C ASN A 429 17.71 11.30 -13.93
N LEU A 430 16.39 11.31 -13.78
CA LEU A 430 15.61 12.25 -12.96
C LEU A 430 16.23 12.47 -11.57
N GLU A 431 16.71 11.41 -10.91
CA GLU A 431 17.34 11.48 -9.59
C GLU A 431 18.66 12.28 -9.56
N GLU A 432 19.48 12.23 -10.61
CA GLU A 432 20.76 12.96 -10.68
C GLU A 432 20.53 14.46 -10.91
N VAL A 433 19.53 14.82 -11.71
CA VAL A 433 19.18 16.22 -11.99
C VAL A 433 18.64 16.92 -10.73
N TYR A 434 17.85 16.20 -9.92
CA TYR A 434 17.42 16.70 -8.61
C TYR A 434 18.59 17.03 -7.69
N ILE A 435 19.54 16.11 -7.61
CA ILE A 435 20.68 16.21 -6.71
C ILE A 435 21.62 17.32 -7.18
N HIS A 436 21.89 17.45 -8.49
CA HIS A 436 22.76 18.50 -9.03
C HIS A 436 22.20 19.92 -8.84
N ARG A 437 20.91 20.16 -9.12
CA ARG A 437 20.30 21.49 -8.90
C ARG A 437 20.18 21.85 -7.42
N LEU A 438 20.09 20.86 -6.54
CA LEU A 438 20.15 21.06 -5.08
C LEU A 438 21.56 21.44 -4.58
N PHE A 439 22.62 21.08 -5.31
CA PHE A 439 24.00 21.43 -4.97
C PHE A 439 24.34 22.90 -5.30
N ASP A 440 23.90 23.42 -6.44
CA ASP A 440 24.20 24.80 -6.89
C ASP A 440 23.55 25.92 -6.05
N ILE A 441 22.55 25.58 -5.23
CA ILE A 441 21.78 26.55 -4.42
C ILE A 441 22.26 26.62 -2.97
N LEU A 442 23.04 25.62 -2.53
CA LEU A 442 23.57 25.54 -1.17
C LEU A 442 25.05 25.94 -1.06
N SER A 443 25.68 26.28 -2.19
CA SER A 443 26.91 27.09 -2.29
C SER A 443 26.56 28.55 -2.48
#